data_AF-A0A965BCV9-F1
#
_entry.id   AF-A0A965BCV9-F1
#
_cell.length_a   1.000
_cell.length_b   1.000
_cell.length_c   1.000
_cell.angle_alpha   90.00
_cell.angle_beta   90.00
_cell.angle_gamma   90.00
#
_symmetry.space_group_name_H-M   'P 1'
#
loop_
_entity.id
_entity.type
_entity.pdbx_description
1 polymer ?
#
loop_
_entity_poly.entity_id
_entity_poly.type
_entity_poly.pdbx_seq_one_letter_code
_entity_poly.pdbx_strand_id
1 'polypeptide(L)'
;WHYRTVLGDIIRFLETRTDLAISAGVRRDRICIDPGIEFGKLIGQDLDIFRRIPELHVLGFPILIAASRKTMIGNVLGLASKERLEGTAAVNAFSIARGAHIIRVHDVQSMVRIARMSEALVGLTIDGTPMERCRSDGKIVDVEETLG
;
A
#
# COMPACT_ATOMS: atom_id res chain seq x y z
N TRP A 1 5.74 -11.44 -27.77
CA TRP A 1 4.39 -11.59 -27.20
C TRP A 1 4.41 -11.30 -25.71
N HIS A 2 4.28 -10.03 -25.32
CA HIS A 2 3.88 -9.67 -23.96
C HIS A 2 2.87 -8.54 -24.11
N TYR A 3 1.60 -8.83 -23.80
CA TYR A 3 0.66 -7.75 -23.48
C TYR A 3 1.27 -6.97 -22.32
N ARG A 4 1.70 -5.72 -22.56
CA ARG A 4 2.19 -4.85 -21.49
C ARG A 4 1.03 -4.59 -20.55
N THR A 5 1.15 -5.06 -19.33
CA THR A 5 0.23 -4.70 -18.25
C THR A 5 0.80 -3.49 -17.53
N VAL A 6 -0.09 -2.62 -17.03
CA VAL A 6 0.29 -1.43 -16.26
C VAL A 6 1.16 -1.82 -15.06
N LEU A 7 0.81 -2.92 -14.37
CA LEU A 7 1.59 -3.41 -13.25
C LEU A 7 3.00 -3.88 -13.67
N GLY A 8 3.13 -4.56 -14.81
CA GLY A 8 4.45 -4.95 -15.33
C GLY A 8 5.33 -3.76 -15.69
N ASP A 9 4.74 -2.67 -16.22
CA ASP A 9 5.47 -1.42 -16.45
C ASP A 9 5.88 -0.75 -15.12
N ILE A 10 5.01 -0.77 -14.10
CA ILE A 10 5.30 -0.26 -12.76
C ILE A 10 6.42 -1.05 -12.08
N ILE A 11 6.39 -2.39 -12.12
CA ILE A 11 7.41 -3.24 -11.52
C ILE A 11 8.79 -2.92 -12.12
N ARG A 12 8.89 -2.91 -13.46
CA ARG A 12 10.16 -2.58 -14.15
C ARG A 12 10.66 -1.18 -13.85
N PHE A 13 9.74 -0.21 -13.78
CA PHE A 13 10.09 1.15 -13.39
C PHE A 13 10.65 1.16 -11.96
N LEU A 14 9.93 0.60 -11.00
CA LEU A 14 10.33 0.59 -9.59
C LEU A 14 11.64 -0.15 -9.38
N GLU A 15 11.85 -1.31 -10.00
CA GLU A 15 13.12 -2.06 -9.99
C GLU A 15 14.29 -1.16 -10.39
N THR A 16 14.17 -0.48 -11.54
CA THR A 16 15.18 0.45 -12.04
C THR A 16 15.44 1.59 -11.05
N ARG A 17 14.39 2.12 -10.40
CA ARG A 17 14.50 3.21 -9.43
C ARG A 17 15.15 2.77 -8.12
N THR A 18 14.82 1.57 -7.65
CA THR A 18 15.39 1.02 -6.42
C THR A 18 16.88 0.68 -6.61
N ASP A 19 17.25 0.12 -7.76
CA ASP A 19 18.65 -0.16 -8.08
C ASP A 19 19.47 1.13 -8.17
N LEU A 20 18.92 2.17 -8.80
CA LEU A 20 19.56 3.48 -8.85
C LEU A 20 19.76 4.06 -7.44
N ALA A 21 18.75 4.01 -6.57
CA ALA A 21 18.85 4.51 -5.21
C ALA A 21 19.93 3.76 -4.41
N ILE A 22 19.98 2.43 -4.53
CA ILE A 22 21.00 1.61 -3.87
C ILE A 22 22.39 1.94 -4.40
N SER A 23 22.56 2.07 -5.71
CA SER A 23 23.84 2.45 -6.34
C SER A 23 24.33 3.83 -5.91
N ALA A 24 23.40 4.74 -5.57
CA ALA A 24 23.69 6.06 -5.03
C ALA A 24 23.98 6.07 -3.51
N GLY A 25 24.01 4.90 -2.87
CA GLY A 25 24.35 4.75 -1.44
C GLY A 25 23.15 4.76 -0.48
N VAL A 26 21.91 4.75 -0.99
CA VAL A 26 20.74 4.59 -0.13
C VAL A 26 20.69 3.15 0.36
N ARG A 27 20.67 2.95 1.67
CA ARG A 27 20.57 1.60 2.23
C ARG A 27 19.23 0.97 1.90
N ARG A 28 19.25 -0.32 1.57
CA ARG A 28 18.05 -1.10 1.19
C ARG A 28 16.95 -1.05 2.26
N ASP A 29 17.33 -1.07 3.54
CA ASP A 29 16.42 -1.00 4.70
C ASP A 29 15.70 0.34 4.86
N ARG A 30 16.07 1.36 4.06
CA ARG A 30 15.46 2.70 4.05
C ARG A 30 14.61 2.97 2.80
N ILE A 31 14.31 1.94 2.02
CA ILE A 31 13.54 2.04 0.77
C ILE A 31 12.21 1.31 0.93
N CYS A 32 11.13 1.96 0.49
CA CYS A 32 9.85 1.33 0.23
C CYS A 32 9.42 1.66 -1.21
N ILE A 33 8.45 0.91 -1.73
CA ILE A 33 7.91 1.10 -3.08
C ILE A 33 6.43 1.49 -3.02
N ASP A 34 6.01 2.39 -3.91
CA ASP A 34 4.60 2.78 -4.09
C ASP A 34 4.24 2.60 -5.58
N PRO A 35 3.18 1.84 -5.93
CA PRO A 35 2.76 1.66 -7.31
C PRO A 35 2.16 2.94 -7.96
N GLY A 36 1.99 4.01 -7.19
CA GLY A 36 1.59 5.32 -7.68
C GLY A 36 0.15 5.35 -8.19
N ILE A 37 -0.81 5.06 -7.30
CA ILE A 37 -2.25 5.12 -7.61
C ILE A 37 -2.62 6.50 -8.20
N GLU A 38 -3.40 6.55 -9.27
CA GLU A 38 -3.84 7.74 -10.03
C GLU A 38 -2.76 8.54 -10.77
N PHE A 39 -1.49 8.11 -10.77
CA PHE A 39 -0.46 8.79 -11.56
C PHE A 39 -0.50 8.31 -13.02
N GLY A 40 -1.27 9.01 -13.85
CA GLY A 40 -1.36 8.76 -15.30
C GLY A 40 -2.10 7.48 -15.68
N LYS A 41 -3.01 7.01 -14.83
CA LYS A 41 -3.72 5.72 -14.97
C LYS A 41 -5.23 5.93 -15.10
N LEU A 42 -5.88 5.01 -15.81
CA LEU A 42 -7.33 4.88 -15.81
C LEU A 42 -7.79 4.20 -14.51
N ILE A 43 -9.02 4.49 -14.07
CA ILE A 43 -9.62 3.90 -12.85
C ILE A 43 -9.52 2.37 -12.86
N GLY A 44 -9.84 1.73 -14.00
CA GLY A 44 -9.76 0.27 -14.12
C GLY A 44 -8.34 -0.27 -13.90
N GLN A 45 -7.32 0.49 -14.29
CA GLN A 45 -5.92 0.13 -14.10
C GLN A 45 -5.50 0.31 -12.63
N ASP A 46 -5.95 1.38 -11.96
CA ASP A 46 -5.73 1.53 -10.51
C ASP A 46 -6.38 0.40 -9.72
N LEU A 47 -7.61 0.02 -10.06
CA LEU A 47 -8.29 -1.12 -9.44
C LEU A 47 -7.57 -2.45 -9.71
N ASP A 48 -6.97 -2.62 -10.90
CA ASP A 48 -6.13 -3.80 -11.21
C ASP A 48 -4.90 -3.87 -10.31
N ILE A 49 -4.24 -2.73 -10.05
CA ILE A 49 -3.11 -2.65 -9.12
C ILE A 49 -3.51 -3.16 -7.74
N PHE A 50 -4.62 -2.71 -7.16
CA PHE A 50 -5.07 -3.19 -5.84
C PHE A 50 -5.26 -4.71 -5.82
N ARG A 51 -5.90 -5.26 -6.85
CA ARG A 51 -6.11 -6.71 -6.96
C ARG A 51 -4.81 -7.48 -7.05
N ARG A 52 -3.72 -6.86 -7.50
CA ARG A 52 -2.45 -7.51 -7.82
C ARG A 52 -1.29 -6.99 -6.98
N ILE A 53 -1.56 -6.32 -5.84
CA ILE A 53 -0.54 -5.90 -4.87
C ILE A 53 0.49 -7.01 -4.57
N PRO A 54 0.11 -8.30 -4.40
CA PRO A 54 1.12 -9.32 -4.07
C PRO A 54 2.22 -9.50 -5.12
N GLU A 55 1.96 -9.16 -6.38
CA GLU A 55 2.99 -9.26 -7.42
C GLU A 55 4.12 -8.23 -7.22
N LEU A 56 3.88 -7.15 -6.48
CA LEU A 56 4.91 -6.17 -6.13
C LEU A 56 5.94 -6.73 -5.14
N HIS A 57 5.63 -7.80 -4.40
CA HIS A 57 6.58 -8.43 -3.48
C HIS A 57 7.81 -8.99 -4.19
N VAL A 58 7.76 -9.21 -5.51
CA VAL A 58 8.93 -9.63 -6.32
C VAL A 58 10.11 -8.67 -6.19
N LEU A 59 9.84 -7.39 -5.89
CA LEU A 59 10.87 -6.36 -5.71
C LEU A 59 11.59 -6.49 -4.35
N GLY A 60 11.01 -7.20 -3.39
CA GLY A 60 11.59 -7.43 -2.07
C GLY A 60 11.76 -6.17 -1.22
N PHE A 61 10.86 -5.19 -1.38
CA PHE A 61 10.78 -3.96 -0.58
C PHE A 61 9.41 -3.84 0.09
N PRO A 62 9.31 -3.17 1.25
CA PRO A 62 8.03 -2.79 1.84
C PRO A 62 7.17 -2.02 0.84
N ILE A 63 5.89 -2.35 0.80
CA ILE A 63 4.92 -1.75 -0.13
C ILE A 63 4.12 -0.66 0.61
N LEU A 64 4.20 0.57 0.10
CA LEU A 64 3.40 1.70 0.53
C LEU A 64 2.21 1.89 -0.41
N ILE A 65 1.02 2.12 0.14
CA ILE A 65 -0.19 2.47 -0.61
C ILE A 65 -0.72 3.83 -0.15
N ALA A 66 -0.81 4.76 -1.09
CA ALA A 66 -1.42 6.07 -0.88
C ALA A 66 -2.72 6.17 -1.69
N ALA A 67 -3.86 5.85 -1.07
CA ALA A 67 -5.17 5.88 -1.75
C ALA A 67 -6.22 6.79 -1.07
N SER A 68 -5.90 7.37 0.09
CA SER A 68 -6.86 8.12 0.91
C SER A 68 -7.49 9.31 0.17
N ARG A 69 -8.83 9.34 0.14
CA ARG A 69 -9.68 10.38 -0.48
C ARG A 69 -9.46 10.61 -1.98
N LYS A 70 -8.76 9.70 -2.66
CA LYS A 70 -8.45 9.81 -4.09
C LYS A 70 -9.69 9.82 -4.97
N THR A 71 -9.55 10.41 -6.16
CA THR A 71 -10.64 10.63 -7.13
C THR A 71 -11.29 9.34 -7.61
N MET A 72 -10.53 8.25 -7.67
CA MET A 72 -10.91 6.90 -8.03
C MET A 72 -11.99 6.40 -7.09
N ILE A 73 -11.83 6.62 -5.77
CA ILE A 73 -12.85 6.29 -4.78
C ILE A 73 -14.12 7.11 -5.04
N GLY A 74 -13.96 8.40 -5.30
CA GLY A 74 -15.08 9.28 -5.64
C GLY A 74 -15.83 8.86 -6.90
N ASN A 75 -15.11 8.45 -7.94
CA ASN A 75 -15.68 8.05 -9.21
C ASN A 75 -16.38 6.69 -9.12
N VAL A 76 -15.82 5.76 -8.34
CA VAL A 76 -16.43 4.44 -8.12
C VAL A 76 -17.71 4.56 -7.29
N LEU A 77 -17.74 5.45 -6.29
CA LEU A 77 -18.86 5.57 -5.36
C LEU A 77 -19.83 6.73 -5.65
N GLY A 78 -19.49 7.62 -6.60
CA GLY A 78 -20.27 8.84 -6.87
C GLY A 78 -20.16 9.91 -5.77
N LEU A 79 -19.01 10.03 -5.11
CA LEU A 79 -18.82 10.84 -3.89
C LEU A 79 -17.87 12.03 -4.06
N ALA A 80 -18.19 13.14 -3.40
CA ALA A 80 -17.28 14.29 -3.28
C ALA A 80 -16.10 13.95 -2.35
N SER A 81 -15.00 14.70 -2.44
CA SER A 81 -13.74 14.39 -1.75
C SER A 81 -13.87 14.16 -0.24
N LYS A 82 -14.72 14.95 0.44
CA LYS A 82 -14.91 14.86 1.90
C LYS A 82 -15.75 13.66 2.35
N GLU A 83 -16.45 13.00 1.43
CA GLU A 83 -17.38 11.91 1.71
C GLU A 83 -16.75 10.53 1.44
N ARG A 84 -15.44 10.47 1.19
CA ARG A 84 -14.73 9.24 0.76
C ARG A 84 -14.13 8.45 1.91
N LEU A 85 -14.59 8.64 3.15
CA LEU A 85 -13.97 8.01 4.32
C LEU A 85 -14.15 6.49 4.29
N GLU A 86 -15.36 6.02 4.04
CA GLU A 86 -15.72 4.59 3.97
C GLU A 86 -15.03 3.92 2.78
N GLY A 87 -15.01 4.58 1.63
CA GLY A 87 -14.27 4.10 0.47
C GLY A 87 -12.75 4.03 0.72
N THR A 88 -12.20 4.99 1.46
CA THR A 88 -10.80 4.96 1.90
C THR A 88 -10.54 3.79 2.84
N ALA A 89 -11.43 3.57 3.82
CA ALA A 89 -11.32 2.45 4.75
C ALA A 89 -11.34 1.11 4.01
N ALA A 90 -12.25 0.94 3.05
CA ALA A 90 -12.36 -0.26 2.23
C ALA A 90 -11.08 -0.54 1.43
N VAL A 91 -10.53 0.49 0.76
CA VAL A 91 -9.28 0.35 -0.01
C VAL A 91 -8.10 0.01 0.89
N ASN A 92 -8.01 0.64 2.07
CA ASN A 92 -6.91 0.40 3.00
C ASN A 92 -6.97 -1.02 3.59
N ALA A 93 -8.14 -1.45 4.06
CA ALA A 93 -8.35 -2.80 4.56
C ALA A 93 -8.01 -3.86 3.51
N PHE A 94 -8.48 -3.65 2.27
CA PHE A 94 -8.16 -4.53 1.15
C PHE A 94 -6.65 -4.54 0.85
N SER A 95 -5.99 -3.39 0.88
CA SER A 95 -4.55 -3.29 0.61
C SER A 95 -3.72 -4.02 1.66
N ILE A 96 -4.07 -3.89 2.95
CA ILE A 96 -3.44 -4.61 4.06
C ILE A 96 -3.63 -6.11 3.86
N ALA A 97 -4.87 -6.55 3.56
CA ALA A 97 -5.15 -7.96 3.33
C ALA A 97 -4.43 -8.56 2.11
N ARG A 98 -3.91 -7.70 1.22
CA ARG A 98 -3.12 -8.07 0.04
C ARG A 98 -1.62 -7.87 0.22
N GLY A 99 -1.13 -7.55 1.41
CA GLY A 99 0.31 -7.46 1.71
C GLY A 99 0.92 -6.06 1.61
N ALA A 100 0.11 -4.99 1.63
CA ALA A 100 0.65 -3.65 1.84
C ALA A 100 1.22 -3.52 3.27
N HIS A 101 2.36 -2.86 3.41
CA HIS A 101 3.07 -2.70 4.68
C HIS A 101 2.88 -1.30 5.28
N ILE A 102 2.65 -0.30 4.43
CA ILE A 102 2.49 1.09 4.84
C ILE A 102 1.27 1.66 4.14
N ILE A 103 0.39 2.33 4.87
CA ILE A 103 -0.76 3.02 4.30
C ILE A 103 -0.65 4.52 4.59
N ARG A 104 -0.66 5.36 3.55
CA ARG A 104 -0.68 6.82 3.70
C ARG A 104 -2.12 7.33 3.73
N VAL A 105 -2.49 7.99 4.83
CA VAL A 105 -3.86 8.44 5.10
C VAL A 105 -3.94 9.89 5.55
N HIS A 106 -5.10 10.51 5.35
CA HIS A 106 -5.41 11.82 5.93
C HIS A 106 -6.08 11.68 7.31
N ASP A 107 -6.93 10.66 7.49
CA ASP A 107 -7.74 10.43 8.70
C ASP A 107 -7.11 9.38 9.61
N VAL A 108 -6.02 9.73 10.30
CA VAL A 108 -5.15 8.79 11.03
C VAL A 108 -5.92 7.94 12.04
N GLN A 109 -6.69 8.56 12.94
CA GLN A 109 -7.36 7.84 14.03
C GLN A 109 -8.29 6.73 13.53
N SER A 110 -9.12 7.02 12.53
CA SER A 110 -10.04 6.04 11.95
C SER A 110 -9.27 4.92 11.23
N MET A 111 -8.20 5.28 10.52
CA MET A 111 -7.45 4.32 9.71
C MET A 111 -6.56 3.40 10.54
N VAL A 112 -6.04 3.84 11.68
CA VAL A 112 -5.36 2.96 12.65
C VAL A 112 -6.30 1.86 13.14
N ARG A 113 -7.56 2.19 13.46
CA ARG A 113 -8.56 1.19 13.89
C ARG A 113 -8.85 0.17 12.78
N ILE A 114 -8.99 0.64 11.54
CA ILE A 114 -9.17 -0.24 10.37
C ILE A 114 -7.95 -1.12 10.15
N ALA A 115 -6.74 -0.57 10.28
CA ALA A 115 -5.51 -1.32 10.10
C ALA A 115 -5.38 -2.45 11.13
N ARG A 116 -5.51 -2.14 12.42
CA ARG A 116 -5.46 -3.13 13.51
C ARG A 116 -6.49 -4.25 13.32
N MET A 117 -7.73 -3.90 12.94
CA MET A 117 -8.75 -4.90 12.68
C MET A 117 -8.41 -5.75 11.44
N SER A 118 -7.88 -5.13 10.38
CA SER A 118 -7.48 -5.85 9.16
C SER A 118 -6.34 -6.81 9.42
N GLU A 119 -5.32 -6.39 10.18
CA GLU A 119 -4.20 -7.22 10.63
C GLU A 119 -4.66 -8.43 11.44
N ALA A 120 -5.61 -8.24 12.36
CA ALA A 120 -6.19 -9.34 13.12
C ALA A 120 -6.92 -10.34 12.20
N LEU A 121 -7.69 -9.85 11.23
CA LEU A 121 -8.42 -10.70 10.27
C LEU A 121 -7.49 -11.53 9.38
N VAL A 122 -6.35 -10.98 8.96
CA VAL A 122 -5.38 -11.71 8.13
C VAL A 122 -4.34 -12.48 8.94
N GLY A 123 -4.50 -12.54 10.26
CA GLY A 123 -3.63 -13.32 11.14
C GLY A 123 -2.23 -12.74 11.32
N LEU A 124 -2.06 -11.42 11.15
CA LEU A 124 -0.81 -10.74 11.48
C LEU A 124 -0.70 -10.48 13.00
N THR A 125 -1.84 -10.30 13.67
CA THR A 125 -1.90 -10.00 15.12
C THR A 125 -3.03 -10.77 15.82
N ILE A 126 -2.88 -11.02 17.13
CA ILE A 126 -3.96 -11.46 18.04
C ILE A 126 -3.88 -10.59 19.29
N ASP A 127 -4.99 -9.98 19.71
CA ASP A 127 -5.06 -9.07 20.87
C ASP A 127 -3.98 -7.96 20.86
N GLY A 128 -3.65 -7.45 19.68
CA GLY A 128 -2.59 -6.44 19.48
C GLY A 128 -1.16 -6.97 19.54
N THR A 129 -0.96 -8.29 19.70
CA THR A 129 0.35 -8.93 19.71
C THR A 129 0.69 -9.48 18.32
N PRO A 130 1.85 -9.15 17.72
CA PRO A 130 2.28 -9.73 16.44
C PRO A 130 2.47 -11.25 16.52
N MET A 131 1.91 -11.98 15.55
CA MET A 131 2.09 -13.44 15.45
C MET A 131 3.50 -13.79 14.94
N GLU A 132 4.16 -14.78 15.55
CA GLU A 132 5.55 -15.16 15.24
C GLU A 132 5.78 -15.54 13.76
N ARG A 133 4.75 -16.06 13.07
CA ARG A 133 4.80 -16.41 11.65
C ARG A 133 4.94 -15.21 10.70
N CYS A 134 4.72 -13.98 11.17
CA CYS A 134 4.69 -12.77 10.34
C CYS A 134 5.96 -11.91 10.45
N ARG A 135 6.98 -12.37 11.18
CA ARG A 135 8.22 -11.61 11.42
C ARG A 135 9.25 -11.67 10.29
N SER A 136 9.07 -12.49 9.26
CA SER A 136 10.07 -12.67 8.19
C SER A 136 10.05 -11.58 7.11
N ASP A 137 8.96 -10.82 6.95
CA ASP A 137 8.71 -10.10 5.69
C ASP A 137 8.77 -8.56 5.77
N GLY A 138 9.25 -8.01 6.88
CA GLY A 138 9.52 -6.57 7.01
C GLY A 138 8.49 -5.85 7.89
N LYS A 139 9.02 -5.15 8.90
CA LYS A 139 8.26 -4.44 9.92
C LYS A 139 7.27 -3.45 9.29
N ILE A 140 5.99 -3.58 9.63
CA ILE A 140 5.03 -2.47 9.56
C ILE A 140 5.55 -1.41 10.54
N VAL A 141 5.89 -0.23 10.03
CA VAL A 141 6.31 0.91 10.86
C VAL A 141 5.05 1.65 11.24
N ASP A 142 4.64 1.52 12.49
CA ASP A 142 3.60 2.35 13.09
C ASP A 142 4.12 3.80 13.12
N VAL A 143 3.44 4.73 12.43
CA VAL A 143 3.83 6.15 12.37
C VAL A 143 3.33 6.89 13.61
N GLU A 144 3.51 6.30 14.80
CA GLU A 144 3.19 6.95 16.08
C GLU A 144 4.38 7.72 16.69
N GLU A 145 5.60 7.60 16.15
CA GLU A 145 6.82 8.20 16.75
C GLU A 145 7.41 9.40 15.98
N THR A 146 6.60 10.39 15.59
CA THR A 146 7.15 11.69 15.13
C THR A 146 6.30 12.89 15.55
N LEU A 147 5.53 12.74 16.62
CA LEU A 147 4.95 13.86 17.36
C LEU A 147 5.36 13.73 18.82
N GLY A 148 6.64 14.00 19.06
CA GLY A 148 7.25 14.25 20.36
C GLY A 148 8.26 15.39 20.19
#